data_AF-A0A3C0L5B9-F1
#
_entry.id   AF-A0A3C0L5B9-F1
#
_cell.length_a   1.000
_cell.length_b   1.000
_cell.length_c   1.000
_cell.angle_alpha   90.00
_cell.angle_beta   90.00
_cell.angle_gamma   90.00
#
_symmetry.space_group_name_H-M   'P 1'
#
loop_
_entity.id
_entity.type
_entity.pdbx_description
1 polymer ?
#
loop_
_entity_poly.entity_id
_entity_poly.type
_entity_poly.pdbx_seq_one_letter_code
_entity_poly.pdbx_strand_id
1 'polypeptide(L)' 'MLKSGDTAPAFSLPDQSGNLISLADFMSSRALVLYFYPADFTPG' A
#
# COMPACT_ATOMS: atom_id res chain seq x y z
N MET A 1 -14.46 4.52 5.69
CA MET A 1 -14.65 3.32 4.86
C MET A 1 -14.48 3.75 3.42
N LEU A 2 -13.62 3.09 2.64
CA LEU A 2 -13.43 3.39 1.21
C LEU A 2 -14.49 2.68 0.38
N LYS A 3 -14.89 3.32 -0.72
CA LYS A 3 -15.85 2.82 -1.69
C LYS A 3 -15.23 2.82 -3.09
N SER A 4 -15.83 2.07 -4.00
CA SER A 4 -15.39 2.05 -5.39
C SER A 4 -15.56 3.44 -6.02
N GLY A 5 -14.52 3.90 -6.73
CA GLY A 5 -14.45 5.26 -7.30
C GLY A 5 -13.83 6.30 -6.37
N ASP A 6 -13.65 6.01 -5.07
CA ASP A 6 -12.91 6.90 -4.19
C ASP A 6 -11.44 6.98 -4.62
N THR A 7 -10.87 8.18 -4.60
CA THR A 7 -9.43 8.36 -4.72
C THR A 7 -8.74 7.67 -3.53
N ALA A 8 -7.73 6.85 -3.82
CA ALA A 8 -6.95 6.19 -2.78
C ALA A 8 -6.33 7.24 -1.82
N PRO A 9 -6.42 7.06 -0.49
CA PRO A 9 -5.85 7.99 0.47
C PRO A 9 -4.34 8.12 0.28
N ALA A 10 -3.82 9.34 0.39
CA ALA A 10 -2.39 9.55 0.45
C ALA A 10 -1.84 8.96 1.76
N PHE A 11 -0.81 8.14 1.66
CA PHE A 11 -0.06 7.63 2.81
C PHE A 11 1.42 7.46 2.45
N SER A 12 2.25 7.49 3.50
CA SER A 12 3.65 7.12 3.44
C SER A 12 3.96 6.18 4.59
N LEU A 13 4.68 5.10 4.31
CA LEU A 13 5.05 4.07 5.28
C LEU A 13 6.52 3.69 5.08
N PRO A 14 7.24 3.27 6.13
CA PRO A 14 8.54 2.66 5.96
C PRO A 14 8.41 1.30 5.25
N ASP A 15 9.31 1.01 4.33
CA ASP A 15 9.50 -0.32 3.76
C ASP A 15 10.25 -1.24 4.73
N GLN A 16 10.55 -2.47 4.31
CA GLN A 16 11.27 -3.46 5.11
C GLN A 16 12.71 -3.05 5.49
N SER A 17 13.27 -2.05 4.81
CA SER A 17 14.60 -1.49 5.08
C SER A 17 14.52 -0.17 5.84
N GLY A 18 13.32 0.31 6.19
CA GLY A 18 13.09 1.58 6.85
C GLY A 18 13.06 2.80 5.90
N ASN A 19 13.12 2.59 4.58
CA ASN A 19 13.00 3.70 3.64
C ASN A 19 11.55 4.15 3.58
N LEU A 20 11.32 5.46 3.67
CA LEU A 20 9.98 6.00 3.54
C LEU A 20 9.51 5.93 2.08
N ILE A 21 8.43 5.19 1.83
CA ILE A 21 7.78 5.08 0.52
C ILE A 21 6.41 5.75 0.55
N SER A 22 6.01 6.40 -0.54
CA SER A 22 4.70 7.05 -0.65
C SER A 22 3.84 6.39 -1.71
N LEU A 23 2.52 6.31 -1.50
CA LEU A 23 1.59 5.77 -2.50
C LEU A 23 1.74 6.48 -3.87
N ALA A 24 1.95 7.80 -3.84
CA ALA A 24 2.08 8.64 -5.03
C ALA A 24 3.22 8.21 -5.96
N ASP A 25 4.29 7.61 -5.42
CA ASP A 25 5.45 7.15 -6.19
C ASP A 25 5.07 6.05 -7.19
N PHE A 26 3.97 5.33 -6.93
CA PHE A 26 3.51 4.18 -7.72
C PHE A 26 2.30 4.48 -8.62
N MET A 27 1.69 5.68 -8.50
CA MET A 27 0.43 6.02 -9.18
C MET A 27 0.57 6.40 -10.65
N SER A 28 1.80 6.59 -11.14
CA SER A 28 2.08 7.28 -12.41
C SER A 28 2.14 6.37 -13.64
N SER A 29 2.22 5.05 -13.48
CA SER A 29 2.71 4.20 -14.59
C SER A 29 1.97 2.89 -14.80
N ARG A 30 1.29 2.31 -13.81
CA ARG A 30 0.58 1.01 -13.94
C ARG A 30 -0.59 0.90 -12.95
N ALA A 31 -1.48 -0.06 -13.19
CA ALA A 31 -2.45 -0.47 -12.18
C ALA A 31 -1.72 -1.01 -10.95
N LEU A 32 -2.15 -0.58 -9.76
CA LEU A 32 -1.57 -0.93 -8.47
C LEU A 32 -2.59 -1.73 -7.64
N VAL A 33 -2.14 -2.83 -7.06
CA VAL A 33 -2.92 -3.61 -6.07
C VAL A 33 -2.19 -3.54 -4.74
N LEU A 34 -2.87 -3.02 -3.71
CA LEU A 34 -2.38 -2.98 -2.34
C LEU A 34 -3.12 -4.04 -1.52
N TYR A 35 -2.37 -4.87 -0.80
CA TYR A 35 -2.94 -5.91 0.07
C TYR A 35 -2.29 -5.83 1.45
N PHE A 36 -3.10 -6.10 2.47
CA PHE A 36 -2.64 -6.22 3.86
C PHE A 36 -2.80 -7.67 4.28
N TYR A 37 -1.83 -8.18 5.04
CA TYR A 37 -1.90 -9.51 5.63
C TYR A 37 -1.57 -9.43 7.13
N PRO A 38 -2.07 -10.36 7.97
CA PRO A 38 -2.03 -10.19 9.43
C PRO A 38 -0.62 -10.21 10.03
N ALA A 39 0.21 -11.15 9.62
CA ALA A 39 1.58 -11.30 10.10
C ALA A 39 2.36 -12.30 9.24
N ASP A 40 3.68 -12.13 9.22
CA ASP A 40 4.62 -13.10 8.67
C ASP A 40 4.64 -14.40 9.50
N PHE A 41 5.07 -15.50 8.88
CA PHE A 41 5.29 -16.81 9.54
C PHE A 41 4.06 -17.39 10.24
N THR A 42 2.86 -17.05 9.76
CA THR A 42 1.62 -17.67 10.24
C THR A 42 1.22 -18.83 9.31
N PRO A 43 0.81 -20.01 9.83
CA PRO A 43 0.46 -21.16 8.99
C PRO A 43 -0.77 -20.95 8.08
N GLY A 44 -1.60 -19.94 8.38
CA GLY A 44 -2.96 -19.81 7.86
C GLY A 44 -3.95 -20.55 8.74
#